data_AF-A0A3T0RNQ8-F1
#
_entry.id   AF-A0A3T0RNQ8-F1
#
_cell.length_a   1.000
_cell.length_b   1.000
_cell.length_c   1.000
_cell.angle_alpha   90.00
_cell.angle_beta   90.00
_cell.angle_gamma   90.00
#
_symmetry.space_group_name_H-M   'P 1'
#
loop_
_entity.id
_entity.type
_entity.pdbx_description
1 polymer ?
#
loop_
_entity_poly.entity_id
_entity_poly.type
_entity_poly.pdbx_seq_one_letter_code
_entity_poly.pdbx_strand_id
1 'polypeptide(L)'
;MNKYFIALLLSFCATSVFAQSNCMNSCSQECIKAAQQILVNCSGVTPAPTPSAKTALYHSDSCNDSDLIANLKPGTDCSSQVMTSAQRTWGIKVRGTCYDVSDLETPLACVKFKAASNASATLFYHSDSCQTSELIAAVDESTDCDALSKVVTDRVWGVVTDGQCVDISDADMKAACVRYKDAFVTEKK
;
A
#
# COMPACT_ATOMS: atom_id res chain seq x y z
N MET A 1 -11.33 53.92 26.30
CA MET A 1 -12.62 53.27 26.61
C MET A 1 -12.45 51.76 26.43
N ASN A 2 -12.78 51.00 27.48
CA ASN A 2 -12.85 49.53 27.68
C ASN A 2 -11.66 48.64 27.22
N LYS A 3 -10.84 48.10 28.13
CA LYS A 3 -11.03 47.10 29.21
C LYS A 3 -10.92 45.64 28.72
N TYR A 4 -9.77 45.02 29.05
CA TYR A 4 -9.47 43.64 29.46
C TYR A 4 -10.45 42.49 29.12
N PHE A 5 -9.90 41.34 28.69
CA PHE A 5 -10.03 39.98 29.28
C PHE A 5 -9.50 38.95 28.25
N ILE A 6 -8.30 38.40 28.40
CA ILE A 6 -7.91 37.19 29.16
C ILE A 6 -8.56 35.89 28.63
N ALA A 7 -7.64 35.01 28.23
CA ALA A 7 -7.66 33.58 27.97
C ALA A 7 -8.70 32.67 28.68
N LEU A 8 -8.82 31.47 28.09
CA LEU A 8 -8.81 30.12 28.72
C LEU A 8 -10.07 29.25 28.49
N LEU A 9 -9.79 27.93 28.32
CA LEU A 9 -10.63 26.73 28.57
C LEU A 9 -11.43 26.24 27.36
N LEU A 10 -11.06 25.16 26.64
CA LEU A 10 -10.72 23.79 27.04
C LEU A 10 -11.78 23.12 27.95
N SER A 11 -12.40 22.09 27.38
CA SER A 11 -13.10 20.98 28.05
C SER A 11 -14.45 21.30 28.69
N PHE A 12 -15.50 20.53 28.37
CA PHE A 12 -16.10 19.59 29.32
C PHE A 12 -17.19 18.71 28.66
N CYS A 13 -17.02 17.40 28.87
CA CYS A 13 -17.99 16.31 29.08
C CYS A 13 -19.33 16.31 28.32
N ALA A 14 -19.65 15.28 27.54
CA ALA A 14 -19.95 13.90 27.98
C ALA A 14 -21.19 13.80 28.90
N THR A 15 -22.03 12.82 28.55
CA THR A 15 -23.18 12.23 29.28
C THR A 15 -24.55 12.89 29.09
N SER A 16 -25.43 12.25 28.32
CA SER A 16 -26.50 11.43 28.90
C SER A 16 -27.33 10.76 27.81
N VAL A 17 -27.52 9.46 28.01
CA VAL A 17 -28.45 8.57 27.29
C VAL A 17 -29.88 9.01 27.61
N PHE A 18 -30.82 8.74 26.70
CA PHE A 18 -32.27 9.01 26.72
C PHE A 18 -32.76 10.22 25.90
N ALA A 19 -32.72 10.08 24.57
CA ALA A 19 -33.77 10.61 23.68
C ALA A 19 -33.82 9.85 22.33
N GLN A 20 -33.74 8.51 22.37
CA GLN A 20 -34.20 7.68 21.25
C GLN A 20 -35.72 7.66 21.29
N SER A 21 -36.37 8.40 20.39
CA SER A 21 -37.62 7.95 19.71
C SER A 21 -38.28 9.02 18.85
N ASN A 22 -38.03 10.32 19.06
CA ASN A 22 -38.84 11.36 18.38
C ASN A 22 -38.09 12.25 17.38
N CYS A 23 -36.82 11.98 17.09
CA CYS A 23 -36.06 12.68 16.03
C CYS A 23 -36.02 11.95 14.68
N MET A 24 -36.90 10.97 14.44
CA MET A 24 -36.90 10.19 13.18
C MET A 24 -37.99 10.56 12.16
N ASN A 25 -39.03 11.32 12.52
CA ASN A 25 -40.16 11.54 11.60
C ASN A 25 -40.33 12.96 11.04
N SER A 26 -39.61 13.95 11.57
CA SER A 26 -39.75 15.35 11.11
C SER A 26 -38.62 15.83 10.21
N CYS A 27 -37.57 15.02 10.00
CA CYS A 27 -36.43 15.36 9.14
C CYS A 27 -36.54 14.73 7.73
N SER A 28 -37.73 14.32 7.29
CA SER A 28 -37.90 13.57 6.04
C SER A 28 -38.42 14.40 4.85
N GLN A 29 -39.14 15.50 5.06
CA GLN A 29 -39.77 16.22 3.93
C GLN A 29 -38.94 17.41 3.41
N GLU A 30 -38.16 18.08 4.25
CA GLU A 30 -37.30 19.19 3.80
C GLU A 30 -35.92 18.72 3.30
N CYS A 31 -35.40 17.61 3.83
CA CYS A 31 -34.15 17.01 3.32
C CYS A 31 -34.30 16.43 1.90
N ILE A 32 -35.49 15.95 1.52
CA ILE A 32 -35.71 15.40 0.16
C ILE A 32 -35.75 16.51 -0.90
N LYS A 33 -36.34 17.67 -0.58
CA LYS A 33 -36.34 18.82 -1.50
C LYS A 33 -34.94 19.44 -1.66
N ALA A 34 -34.13 19.43 -0.60
CA ALA A 34 -32.72 19.81 -0.69
C ALA A 34 -31.87 18.79 -1.47
N ALA A 35 -32.17 17.49 -1.38
CA ALA A 35 -31.45 16.44 -2.10
C ALA A 35 -31.72 16.45 -3.62
N GLN A 36 -32.92 16.83 -4.07
CA GLN A 36 -33.25 16.86 -5.50
C GLN A 36 -32.64 18.05 -6.25
N GLN A 37 -32.29 19.16 -5.56
CA GLN A 37 -31.57 20.28 -6.18
C GLN A 37 -30.04 20.08 -6.23
N ILE A 38 -29.49 19.11 -5.50
CA ILE A 38 -28.05 18.80 -5.51
C ILE A 38 -27.69 17.81 -6.65
N LEU A 39 -28.67 17.06 -7.18
CA LEU A 39 -28.45 16.05 -8.22
C LEU A 39 -28.14 16.59 -9.63
N VAL A 40 -28.14 17.91 -9.84
CA VAL A 40 -27.91 18.54 -11.17
C VAL A 40 -26.51 19.16 -11.29
N ASN A 41 -25.68 19.17 -10.24
CA ASN A 41 -24.37 19.84 -10.25
C ASN A 41 -23.15 18.98 -9.92
N CYS A 42 -23.27 17.65 -9.91
CA CYS A 42 -22.14 16.74 -9.64
C CYS A 42 -21.42 16.22 -10.91
N SER A 43 -21.45 16.95 -12.02
CA SER A 43 -20.61 16.64 -13.21
C SER A 43 -19.14 17.05 -13.06
N GLY A 44 -18.70 17.39 -11.85
CA GLY A 44 -17.33 17.88 -11.57
C GLY A 44 -16.67 17.30 -10.32
N VAL A 45 -17.27 16.31 -9.66
CA VAL A 45 -16.60 15.62 -8.54
C VAL A 45 -15.82 14.46 -9.14
N THR A 46 -14.56 14.70 -9.47
CA THR A 46 -13.61 13.60 -9.69
C THR A 46 -13.71 12.68 -8.48
N PRO A 47 -13.84 11.35 -8.68
CA PRO A 47 -13.82 10.43 -7.55
C PRO A 47 -12.56 10.71 -6.74
N ALA A 48 -12.72 10.84 -5.41
CA ALA A 48 -11.60 10.97 -4.49
C ALA A 48 -10.54 9.93 -4.88
N PRO A 49 -9.24 10.28 -4.90
CA PRO A 49 -8.20 9.35 -5.30
C PRO A 49 -8.39 8.07 -4.50
N THR A 50 -8.72 6.99 -5.21
CA THR A 50 -8.79 5.64 -4.65
C THR A 50 -7.55 5.48 -3.78
N PRO A 51 -7.67 5.01 -2.51
CA PRO A 51 -6.51 4.85 -1.66
C PRO A 51 -5.46 4.09 -2.46
N SER A 52 -4.35 4.79 -2.75
CA SER A 52 -3.29 4.29 -3.61
C SER A 52 -3.00 2.87 -3.18
N ALA A 53 -3.08 1.91 -4.11
CA ALA A 53 -2.71 0.55 -3.77
C ALA A 53 -1.31 0.60 -3.15
N LYS A 54 -1.12 -0.09 -2.03
CA LYS A 54 0.17 -0.08 -1.32
C LYS A 54 1.29 -0.58 -2.23
N THR A 55 0.95 -1.37 -3.24
CA THR A 55 1.85 -1.70 -4.34
C THR A 55 1.16 -1.57 -5.69
N ALA A 56 1.87 -1.00 -6.66
CA ALA A 56 1.40 -0.87 -8.04
C ALA A 56 2.56 -1.08 -9.02
N LEU A 57 2.26 -1.68 -10.17
CA LEU A 57 3.18 -1.94 -11.27
C LEU A 57 2.99 -0.87 -12.36
N TYR A 58 4.09 -0.41 -12.93
CA TYR A 58 4.12 0.67 -13.91
C TYR A 58 4.98 0.31 -15.12
N HIS A 59 4.60 0.88 -16.27
CA HIS A 59 5.37 0.85 -17.51
C HIS A 59 6.31 2.07 -17.61
N SER A 60 6.79 2.57 -16.45
CA SER A 60 7.78 3.63 -16.33
C SER A 60 8.52 3.51 -15.00
N ASP A 61 9.81 3.79 -15.02
CA ASP A 61 10.72 3.99 -13.88
C ASP A 61 10.33 5.13 -12.92
N SER A 62 9.47 6.05 -13.36
CA SER A 62 9.01 7.20 -12.56
C SER A 62 7.68 6.96 -11.83
N CYS A 63 7.03 5.82 -12.05
CA CYS A 63 5.73 5.46 -11.49
C CYS A 63 4.65 6.55 -11.65
N ASN A 64 4.59 7.17 -12.82
CA ASN A 64 3.51 8.09 -13.19
C ASN A 64 2.20 7.33 -13.36
N ASP A 65 1.09 7.89 -12.89
CA ASP A 65 -0.21 7.21 -12.94
C ASP A 65 -0.75 7.02 -14.37
N SER A 66 -0.20 7.73 -15.37
CA SER A 66 -0.45 7.49 -16.79
C SER A 66 0.07 6.14 -17.29
N ASP A 67 1.09 5.60 -16.62
CA ASP A 67 1.78 4.37 -16.99
C ASP A 67 1.42 3.21 -16.04
N LEU A 68 0.36 3.37 -15.25
CA LEU A 68 -0.11 2.34 -14.33
C LEU A 68 -0.57 1.09 -15.10
N ILE A 69 0.09 -0.04 -14.84
CA ILE A 69 -0.28 -1.34 -15.37
C ILE A 69 -1.34 -1.97 -14.46
N ALA A 70 -1.02 -2.10 -13.17
CA ALA A 70 -1.90 -2.79 -12.23
C ALA A 70 -1.63 -2.42 -10.78
N ASN A 71 -2.68 -2.49 -9.97
CA ASN A 71 -2.62 -2.43 -8.52
C ASN A 71 -2.50 -3.84 -7.94
N LEU A 72 -1.54 -4.05 -7.04
CA LEU A 72 -1.34 -5.34 -6.36
C LEU A 72 -2.00 -5.36 -4.98
N LYS A 73 -2.31 -6.59 -4.54
CA LYS A 73 -2.77 -6.96 -3.20
C LYS A 73 -2.09 -8.28 -2.83
N PRO A 74 -1.99 -8.66 -1.54
CA PRO A 74 -1.31 -9.90 -1.13
C PRO A 74 -1.86 -11.17 -1.82
N GLY A 75 -3.15 -11.18 -2.16
CA GLY A 75 -3.82 -12.28 -2.88
C GLY A 75 -3.95 -12.11 -4.40
N THR A 76 -3.25 -11.16 -5.02
CA THR A 76 -3.35 -10.96 -6.48
C THR A 76 -2.94 -12.22 -7.24
N ASP A 77 -3.80 -12.64 -8.18
CA ASP A 77 -3.51 -13.72 -9.12
C ASP A 77 -2.63 -13.20 -10.27
N CYS A 78 -1.35 -13.57 -10.22
CA CYS A 78 -0.35 -13.21 -11.20
C CYS A 78 -0.50 -13.93 -12.55
N SER A 79 -1.42 -14.88 -12.65
CA SER A 79 -1.75 -15.60 -13.90
C SER A 79 -2.96 -15.00 -14.63
N SER A 80 -3.56 -13.93 -14.07
CA SER A 80 -4.73 -13.29 -14.66
C SER A 80 -4.42 -12.58 -15.99
N GLN A 81 -5.44 -12.43 -16.84
CA GLN A 81 -5.29 -11.81 -18.17
C GLN A 81 -4.68 -10.40 -18.15
N VAL A 82 -4.94 -9.62 -17.09
CA VAL A 82 -4.33 -8.28 -16.90
C VAL A 82 -2.82 -8.39 -16.72
N MET A 83 -2.38 -9.37 -15.94
CA MET A 83 -0.96 -9.60 -15.64
C MET A 83 -0.23 -10.25 -16.82
N THR A 84 -0.93 -11.05 -17.63
CA THR A 84 -0.36 -11.71 -18.82
C THR A 84 -0.45 -10.85 -20.09
N SER A 85 -0.87 -9.59 -19.99
CA SER A 85 -0.72 -8.66 -21.11
C SER A 85 0.76 -8.53 -21.45
N ALA A 86 1.10 -8.32 -22.72
CA ALA A 86 2.50 -8.25 -23.21
C ALA A 86 3.28 -7.00 -22.71
N GLN A 87 2.81 -6.37 -21.64
CA GLN A 87 3.44 -5.22 -21.03
C GLN A 87 4.58 -5.67 -20.13
N ARG A 88 5.69 -4.93 -20.18
CA ARG A 88 6.80 -5.09 -19.24
C ARG A 88 6.64 -4.09 -18.10
N THR A 89 7.03 -4.49 -16.90
CA THR A 89 7.05 -3.62 -15.72
C THR A 89 8.45 -3.03 -15.59
N TRP A 90 8.53 -1.70 -15.59
CA TRP A 90 9.78 -0.95 -15.45
C TRP A 90 9.85 -0.24 -14.10
N GLY A 91 8.70 0.02 -13.48
CA GLY A 91 8.64 0.63 -12.16
C GLY A 91 7.63 -0.03 -11.26
N ILE A 92 7.91 0.02 -9.97
CA ILE A 92 7.03 -0.49 -8.92
C ILE A 92 6.92 0.56 -7.83
N LYS A 93 5.70 0.98 -7.52
CA LYS A 93 5.47 1.85 -6.37
C LYS A 93 5.16 0.97 -5.17
N VAL A 94 6.00 1.00 -4.13
CA VAL A 94 5.76 0.32 -2.85
C VAL A 94 5.68 1.37 -1.76
N ARG A 95 4.53 1.42 -1.06
CA ARG A 95 4.29 2.33 0.09
C ARG A 95 4.58 3.81 -0.24
N GLY A 96 4.29 4.21 -1.48
CA GLY A 96 4.49 5.58 -1.97
C GLY A 96 5.88 5.86 -2.57
N THR A 97 6.85 4.96 -2.40
CA THR A 97 8.17 5.06 -3.03
C THR A 97 8.17 4.33 -4.36
N CYS A 98 8.66 4.99 -5.42
CA CYS A 98 8.88 4.33 -6.71
C CYS A 98 10.25 3.67 -6.74
N TYR A 99 10.29 2.45 -7.27
CA TYR A 99 11.48 1.64 -7.47
C TYR A 99 11.59 1.37 -8.97
N ASP A 100 12.73 1.73 -9.55
CA ASP A 100 13.12 1.30 -10.88
C ASP A 100 13.48 -0.19 -10.81
N VAL A 101 12.88 -0.99 -11.69
CA VAL A 101 13.10 -2.44 -11.74
C VAL A 101 13.45 -2.85 -13.15
N SER A 102 14.39 -3.79 -13.27
CA SER A 102 14.89 -4.25 -14.56
C SER A 102 13.80 -4.91 -15.40
N ASP A 103 13.18 -4.15 -16.29
CA ASP A 103 12.20 -4.53 -17.30
C ASP A 103 11.65 -5.95 -17.16
N LEU A 104 10.80 -6.18 -16.18
CA LEU A 104 10.30 -7.51 -15.86
C LEU A 104 9.07 -7.82 -16.70
N GLU A 105 8.89 -9.09 -17.07
CA GLU A 105 7.58 -9.54 -17.51
C GLU A 105 6.57 -9.28 -16.38
N THR A 106 5.42 -8.68 -16.68
CA THR A 106 4.43 -8.27 -15.66
C THR A 106 3.98 -9.42 -14.73
N PRO A 107 3.79 -10.68 -15.20
CA PRO A 107 3.51 -11.79 -14.30
C PRO A 107 4.63 -12.04 -13.29
N LEU A 108 5.88 -11.92 -13.73
CA LEU A 108 7.06 -12.10 -12.88
C LEU A 108 7.17 -10.98 -11.84
N ALA A 109 6.94 -9.73 -12.25
CA ALA A 109 6.88 -8.59 -11.33
C ALA A 109 5.77 -8.78 -10.28
N CYS A 110 4.59 -9.23 -10.69
CA CYS A 110 3.51 -9.55 -9.75
C CYS A 110 3.94 -10.59 -8.70
N VAL A 111 4.57 -11.69 -9.11
CA VAL A 111 5.03 -12.74 -8.18
C VAL A 111 6.08 -12.17 -7.22
N LYS A 112 7.04 -11.40 -7.73
CA LYS A 112 8.11 -10.80 -6.92
C LYS A 112 7.61 -9.81 -5.88
N PHE A 113 6.55 -9.05 -6.17
CA PHE A 113 6.23 -7.83 -5.40
C PHE A 113 4.82 -7.77 -4.82
N LYS A 114 3.93 -8.74 -5.09
CA LYS A 114 2.56 -8.72 -4.51
C LYS A 114 2.54 -8.66 -2.98
N ALA A 115 3.52 -9.30 -2.32
CA ALA A 115 3.65 -9.28 -0.86
C ALA A 115 3.92 -7.86 -0.32
N ALA A 116 4.55 -6.98 -1.09
CA ALA A 116 4.83 -5.60 -0.69
C ALA A 116 3.57 -4.77 -0.38
N SER A 117 2.39 -5.26 -0.83
CA SER A 117 1.10 -4.67 -0.48
C SER A 117 0.77 -4.84 1.01
N ASN A 118 1.41 -5.79 1.68
CA ASN A 118 1.36 -5.96 3.11
C ASN A 118 2.27 -4.93 3.80
N ALA A 119 1.77 -4.30 4.87
CA ALA A 119 2.55 -3.32 5.64
C ALA A 119 3.75 -3.96 6.36
N SER A 120 3.61 -5.23 6.74
CA SER A 120 4.64 -6.01 7.40
C SER A 120 5.62 -6.70 6.47
N ALA A 121 5.44 -6.59 5.14
CA ALA A 121 6.33 -7.26 4.21
C ALA A 121 7.77 -6.74 4.34
N THR A 122 8.71 -7.67 4.30
CA THR A 122 10.14 -7.40 4.22
C THR A 122 10.51 -7.21 2.75
N LEU A 123 11.25 -6.14 2.45
CA LEU A 123 11.75 -5.87 1.10
C LEU A 123 13.19 -6.37 1.00
N PHE A 124 13.52 -7.07 -0.08
CA PHE A 124 14.83 -7.67 -0.30
C PHE A 124 15.58 -6.93 -1.40
N TYR A 125 16.89 -6.75 -1.17
CA TYR A 125 17.76 -5.98 -2.03
C TYR A 125 19.03 -6.75 -2.41
N HIS A 126 19.53 -6.48 -3.61
CA HIS A 126 20.89 -6.85 -4.03
C HIS A 126 21.91 -5.75 -3.66
N SER A 127 21.77 -5.20 -2.45
CA SER A 127 22.64 -4.14 -1.92
C SER A 127 22.59 -4.11 -0.40
N ASP A 128 23.76 -4.05 0.23
CA ASP A 128 23.94 -3.90 1.68
C ASP A 128 23.32 -2.59 2.21
N SER A 129 23.08 -1.63 1.32
CA SER A 129 22.54 -0.30 1.63
C SER A 129 21.08 -0.11 1.22
N CYS A 130 20.41 -1.17 0.76
CA CYS A 130 19.01 -1.18 0.32
C CYS A 130 18.67 -0.05 -0.67
N GLN A 131 19.55 0.19 -1.64
CA GLN A 131 19.32 1.19 -2.68
C GLN A 131 18.05 0.87 -3.46
N THR A 132 17.27 1.89 -3.80
CA THR A 132 15.97 1.71 -4.46
C THR A 132 16.08 1.06 -5.85
N SER A 133 17.21 1.22 -6.54
CA SER A 133 17.49 0.55 -7.82
C SER A 133 17.82 -0.95 -7.68
N GLU A 134 18.05 -1.43 -6.46
CA GLU A 134 18.53 -2.80 -6.19
C GLU A 134 17.43 -3.65 -5.53
N LEU A 135 16.17 -3.22 -5.59
CA LEU A 135 15.03 -3.95 -5.03
C LEU A 135 14.74 -5.19 -5.90
N ILE A 136 14.83 -6.39 -5.31
CA ILE A 136 14.70 -7.65 -6.06
C ILE A 136 13.42 -8.43 -5.76
N ALA A 137 12.85 -8.31 -4.56
CA ALA A 137 11.60 -8.98 -4.16
C ALA A 137 10.98 -8.36 -2.89
N ALA A 138 9.75 -8.74 -2.58
CA ALA A 138 9.13 -8.55 -1.28
C ALA A 138 8.55 -9.86 -0.77
N VAL A 139 8.63 -10.08 0.54
CA VAL A 139 8.13 -11.29 1.20
C VAL A 139 7.30 -10.94 2.43
N ASP A 140 6.32 -11.78 2.73
CA ASP A 140 5.53 -11.75 3.96
C ASP A 140 5.24 -13.19 4.43
N GLU A 141 4.54 -13.32 5.56
CA GLU A 141 4.25 -14.61 6.20
C GLU A 141 3.60 -15.64 5.26
N SER A 142 2.86 -15.16 4.25
CA SER A 142 2.11 -15.96 3.27
C SER A 142 2.93 -16.37 2.05
N THR A 143 4.16 -15.86 1.93
CA THR A 143 5.01 -16.08 0.76
C THR A 143 5.53 -17.51 0.71
N ASP A 144 5.29 -18.18 -0.42
CA ASP A 144 5.90 -19.48 -0.75
C ASP A 144 7.35 -19.26 -1.20
N CYS A 145 8.29 -19.48 -0.28
CA CYS A 145 9.71 -19.28 -0.54
C CYS A 145 10.30 -20.25 -1.60
N ASP A 146 9.73 -21.45 -1.76
CA ASP A 146 10.17 -22.41 -2.77
C ASP A 146 9.72 -21.99 -4.17
N ALA A 147 8.52 -21.42 -4.29
CA ALA A 147 8.06 -20.83 -5.54
C ALA A 147 8.85 -19.56 -5.89
N LEU A 148 9.08 -18.68 -4.90
CA LEU A 148 9.78 -17.42 -5.11
C LEU A 148 11.24 -17.65 -5.54
N SER A 149 11.96 -18.60 -4.94
CA SER A 149 13.36 -18.87 -5.27
C SER A 149 13.57 -19.47 -6.67
N LYS A 150 12.51 -19.95 -7.33
CA LYS A 150 12.58 -20.40 -8.73
C LYS A 150 12.53 -19.25 -9.72
N VAL A 151 12.01 -18.09 -9.29
CA VAL A 151 11.81 -16.91 -10.14
C VAL A 151 12.74 -15.76 -9.78
N VAL A 152 13.27 -15.71 -8.55
CA VAL A 152 14.31 -14.77 -8.15
C VAL A 152 15.57 -15.54 -7.82
N THR A 153 16.55 -15.41 -8.71
CA THR A 153 17.85 -16.11 -8.63
C THR A 153 18.95 -15.24 -8.04
N ASP A 154 18.68 -13.94 -7.90
CA ASP A 154 19.61 -12.98 -7.29
C ASP A 154 19.88 -13.32 -5.82
N ARG A 155 21.10 -13.05 -5.37
CA ARG A 155 21.44 -13.14 -3.95
C ARG A 155 20.84 -11.95 -3.21
N VAL A 156 20.49 -12.17 -1.94
CA VAL A 156 19.99 -11.11 -1.06
C VAL A 156 21.13 -10.64 -0.19
N TRP A 157 21.42 -9.35 -0.23
CA TRP A 157 22.50 -8.69 0.51
C TRP A 157 21.96 -7.77 1.59
N GLY A 158 20.82 -7.13 1.33
CA GLY A 158 20.14 -6.26 2.28
C GLY A 158 18.66 -6.58 2.38
N VAL A 159 18.10 -6.32 3.56
CA VAL A 159 16.66 -6.44 3.81
C VAL A 159 16.14 -5.18 4.50
N VAL A 160 14.95 -4.72 4.12
CA VAL A 160 14.22 -3.69 4.87
C VAL A 160 13.14 -4.36 5.71
N THR A 161 13.33 -4.35 7.02
CA THR A 161 12.37 -4.79 8.03
C THR A 161 12.13 -3.66 9.00
N ASP A 162 10.88 -3.45 9.43
CA ASP A 162 10.49 -2.33 10.30
C ASP A 162 10.95 -0.94 9.81
N GLY A 163 11.04 -0.78 8.49
CA GLY A 163 11.50 0.45 7.85
C GLY A 163 13.00 0.72 7.96
N GLN A 164 13.78 -0.21 8.50
CA GLN A 164 15.24 -0.13 8.59
C GLN A 164 15.91 -1.07 7.60
N CYS A 165 16.91 -0.56 6.88
CA CYS A 165 17.80 -1.39 6.08
C CYS A 165 18.78 -2.12 7.00
N VAL A 166 18.89 -3.42 6.82
CA VAL A 166 19.81 -4.29 7.53
C VAL A 166 20.65 -5.02 6.48
N ASP A 167 21.97 -4.82 6.57
CA ASP A 167 22.95 -5.63 5.87
C ASP A 167 22.92 -7.06 6.43
N ILE A 168 22.88 -8.05 5.56
CA ILE A 168 22.85 -9.46 5.92
C ILE A 168 23.98 -10.20 5.22
N SER A 169 24.43 -11.30 5.83
CA SER A 169 25.33 -12.20 5.10
C SER A 169 24.63 -12.70 3.84
N ASP A 170 25.22 -12.43 2.68
CA ASP A 170 24.71 -12.78 1.36
C ASP A 170 24.06 -14.16 1.37
N ALA A 171 22.75 -14.20 1.18
CA ALA A 171 21.98 -15.42 1.19
C ALA A 171 21.41 -15.69 -0.20
N ASP A 172 21.22 -16.97 -0.55
CA ASP A 172 20.30 -17.29 -1.64
C ASP A 172 18.87 -16.85 -1.26
N MET A 173 18.05 -16.58 -2.27
CA MET A 173 16.69 -16.08 -2.08
C MET A 173 15.85 -16.97 -1.15
N LYS A 174 15.97 -18.30 -1.25
CA LYS A 174 15.18 -19.21 -0.43
C LYS A 174 15.55 -19.08 1.04
N ALA A 175 16.84 -19.13 1.36
CA ALA A 175 17.35 -18.98 2.71
C ALA A 175 16.96 -17.63 3.33
N ALA A 176 17.10 -16.54 2.58
CA ALA A 176 16.68 -15.21 3.02
C ALA A 176 15.15 -15.15 3.27
N CYS A 177 14.35 -15.66 2.34
CA CYS A 177 12.90 -15.67 2.45
C CYS A 177 12.44 -16.42 3.71
N VAL A 178 12.93 -17.64 3.94
CA VAL A 178 12.57 -18.44 5.12
C VAL A 178 12.95 -17.71 6.41
N ARG A 179 14.08 -17.00 6.43
CA ARG A 179 14.57 -16.29 7.61
C ARG A 179 13.78 -15.01 7.93
N TYR A 180 13.34 -14.28 6.91
CA TYR A 180 12.82 -12.92 7.09
C TYR A 180 11.33 -12.76 6.75
N LYS A 181 10.65 -13.77 6.20
CA LYS A 181 9.22 -13.66 5.86
C LYS A 181 8.31 -13.33 7.05
N ASP A 182 8.74 -13.64 8.27
CA ASP A 182 7.99 -13.41 9.51
C ASP A 182 8.61 -12.28 10.37
N ALA A 183 9.57 -11.51 9.85
CA ALA A 183 10.38 -10.56 10.62
C ALA A 183 9.57 -9.44 11.32
N PHE A 184 8.34 -9.18 10.89
CA PHE A 184 7.43 -8.21 11.50
C PHE A 184 6.53 -8.77 12.61
N VAL A 185 6.53 -10.10 12.84
CA VAL A 185 5.61 -10.76 13.80
C VAL A 185 6.07 -10.58 15.26
N THR A 186 7.22 -9.95 15.51
CA THR A 186 7.74 -9.70 16.86
C THR A 186 7.29 -8.35 17.46
N GLU A 187 5.98 -8.13 17.53
CA GLU A 187 5.37 -7.42 18.66
C GLU A 187 4.48 -8.40 19.45
N LYS A 188 5.09 -9.42 20.06
CA LYS A 188 4.49 -10.07 21.23
C LYS A 188 5.33 -9.71 22.45
N LYS A 189 4.80 -8.74 23.21
CA LYS A 189 5.15 -8.45 24.59
C LYS A 189 5.09 -9.70 25.46
#